data_AF-A7STP2-F1
#
_entry.id   AF-A7STP2-F1
#
_cell.length_a   1.000
_cell.length_b   1.000
_cell.length_c   1.000
_cell.angle_alpha   90.00
_cell.angle_beta   90.00
_cell.angle_gamma   90.00
#
_symmetry.space_group_name_H-M   'P 1'
#
loop_
_entity.id
_entity.type
_entity.pdbx_description
1 polymer ?
#
loop_
_entity_poly.entity_id
_entity_poly.type
_entity_poly.pdbx_seq_one_letter_code
_entity_poly.pdbx_strand_id
1 'polypeptide(L)'
;MWAIVKKTCNSASSREWTLQSVKNRRGWKTIRLFVSSTFRDFHEEREVLVKEIFPDLRLWCEERKLHLVECDLRWGVPKDSSTEETVRICLEEIDRCYRDNVMPYFLNLTCGRSGWIPDFGDLTYNLAVQYGWVYGLSITEMEIVHGAFRKCNPNALFMIRDSKFCEDLPEEVKDAFIDEKDFLNEKLKKLKDALKEQFPVSTTLLYLFLVYCIHGRVEFQFLVFKFFKNRIEYQYPLDPTPEDPLEAQRSAHESFLDTRGQVVLGRDKILKEIDSYISTGQSRAPLLLVGNAGSGKSAIMARAACDALDKSSSRQYSSTGDTWKVFYHFVGATPGSTDLAFFLQRLTKELGSAKVLWMQLSDLDSLVQLTNSLLSNPNTKPAIIIVDAINQLDDDKIQYLTRWLPETLSPNIRVVLSMIDNTECHRLLRAFKTGPREILCGELDYSSRKAIVENILKLYNKRLDDQQMSLLLKKEGSANPLWLTLACEELRVFGHFNMMDEKISSLKNDLISLEEQLLTRFELENGGPIVIGTVCLLETSRHGLLETELL
;
A
#
# COMPACT_ATOMS: atom_id res chain seq x y z
N MET A 1 -17.56 -17.21 32.77
CA MET A 1 -17.26 -16.36 31.60
C MET A 1 -17.50 -17.09 30.28
N TRP A 2 -16.67 -18.06 29.88
CA TRP A 2 -16.81 -18.75 28.58
C TRP A 2 -18.16 -19.45 28.34
N ALA A 3 -18.83 -19.95 29.38
CA ALA A 3 -20.20 -20.44 29.26
C ALA A 3 -21.22 -19.36 28.85
N ILE A 4 -21.01 -18.10 29.28
CA ILE A 4 -21.82 -16.95 28.86
C ILE A 4 -21.49 -16.58 27.41
N VAL A 5 -20.18 -16.51 27.07
CA VAL A 5 -19.72 -16.25 25.70
C VAL A 5 -20.34 -17.26 24.71
N LYS A 6 -20.31 -18.56 25.03
CA LYS A 6 -20.90 -19.61 24.20
C LYS A 6 -22.42 -19.42 23.97
N LYS A 7 -23.14 -18.85 24.93
CA LYS A 7 -24.57 -18.50 24.76
C LYS A 7 -24.79 -17.30 23.83
N THR A 8 -23.77 -16.47 23.60
CA THR A 8 -23.82 -15.33 22.68
C THR A 8 -23.45 -15.69 21.23
N CYS A 9 -23.09 -16.95 20.97
CA CYS A 9 -22.83 -17.40 19.59
C CYS A 9 -24.12 -17.43 18.79
N ASN A 10 -24.09 -16.96 17.54
CA ASN A 10 -25.27 -16.97 16.68
C ASN A 10 -25.71 -18.40 16.39
N SER A 11 -26.96 -18.74 16.76
CA SER A 11 -27.54 -20.08 16.54
C SER A 11 -27.73 -20.44 15.06
N ALA A 12 -27.76 -19.44 14.17
CA ALA A 12 -27.88 -19.63 12.72
C ALA A 12 -26.56 -19.97 12.01
N SER A 13 -25.39 -19.66 12.61
CA SER A 13 -24.05 -19.99 12.08
C SER A 13 -23.54 -21.34 12.57
N SER A 14 -24.41 -22.18 13.12
CA SER A 14 -24.03 -23.51 13.57
C SER A 14 -23.72 -24.40 12.37
N ARG A 15 -22.42 -24.54 12.07
CA ARG A 15 -21.73 -25.65 11.37
C ARG A 15 -21.31 -25.46 9.91
N GLU A 16 -21.67 -24.38 9.22
CA GLU A 16 -21.13 -24.13 7.87
C GLU A 16 -19.91 -23.20 7.94
N TRP A 17 -18.71 -23.81 7.88
CA TRP A 17 -17.41 -23.13 7.75
C TRP A 17 -17.16 -22.59 6.33
N THR A 18 -18.23 -22.38 5.56
CA THR A 18 -18.22 -22.09 4.13
C THR A 18 -18.67 -20.66 3.88
N LEU A 19 -17.71 -19.81 3.49
CA LEU A 19 -17.99 -18.50 2.92
C LEU A 19 -18.16 -18.65 1.41
N GLN A 20 -19.11 -17.93 0.81
CA GLN A 20 -19.22 -17.89 -0.64
C GLN A 20 -18.04 -17.13 -1.23
N SER A 21 -17.40 -17.68 -2.27
CA SER A 21 -16.32 -16.99 -2.97
C SER A 21 -16.85 -15.83 -3.82
N VAL A 22 -16.05 -14.76 -3.91
CA VAL A 22 -16.34 -13.59 -4.73
C VAL A 22 -15.70 -13.81 -6.10
N LYS A 23 -16.52 -14.15 -7.09
CA LYS A 23 -16.09 -14.40 -8.48
C LYS A 23 -16.29 -13.16 -9.36
N ASN A 24 -15.58 -13.10 -10.49
CA ASN A 24 -15.73 -12.06 -11.52
C ASN A 24 -15.53 -10.62 -10.99
N ARG A 25 -14.55 -10.44 -10.10
CA ARG A 25 -14.24 -9.12 -9.55
C ARG A 25 -13.52 -8.26 -10.59
N ARG A 26 -13.86 -6.98 -10.63
CA ARG A 26 -13.14 -5.94 -11.39
C ARG A 26 -12.53 -4.93 -10.43
N GLY A 27 -11.37 -4.39 -10.81
CA GLY A 27 -10.66 -3.39 -10.03
C GLY A 27 -10.07 -3.90 -8.72
N TRP A 28 -9.49 -2.98 -7.96
CA TRP A 28 -8.83 -3.25 -6.68
C TRP A 28 -9.83 -3.45 -5.52
N LYS A 29 -9.43 -4.21 -4.50
CA LYS A 29 -10.23 -4.43 -3.28
C LYS A 29 -9.30 -4.53 -2.09
N THR A 30 -9.64 -3.82 -1.02
CA THR A 30 -8.92 -3.91 0.24
C THR A 30 -9.35 -5.16 1.02
N ILE A 31 -8.38 -5.88 1.57
CA ILE A 31 -8.57 -6.92 2.56
C ILE A 31 -7.81 -6.54 3.84
N ARG A 32 -8.43 -6.76 5.00
CA ARG A 32 -7.84 -6.43 6.30
C ARG A 32 -7.55 -7.68 7.12
N LEU A 33 -6.35 -7.79 7.66
CA LEU A 33 -5.92 -8.86 8.55
C LEU A 33 -5.62 -8.30 9.94
N PHE A 34 -6.38 -8.69 10.95
CA PHE A 34 -6.23 -8.22 12.33
C PHE A 34 -5.32 -9.15 13.14
N VAL A 35 -4.34 -8.58 13.85
CA VAL A 35 -3.41 -9.33 14.72
C VAL A 35 -3.69 -9.06 16.19
N SER A 36 -4.26 -10.05 16.87
CA SER A 36 -4.57 -10.05 18.30
C SER A 36 -3.48 -10.78 19.09
N SER A 37 -2.84 -10.09 20.04
CA SER A 37 -1.99 -10.73 21.05
C SER A 37 -1.82 -9.80 22.24
N THR A 38 -1.23 -10.30 23.32
CA THR A 38 -0.66 -9.46 24.37
C THR A 38 0.56 -8.67 23.86
N PHE A 39 0.84 -7.52 24.46
CA PHE A 39 1.83 -6.54 23.95
C PHE A 39 3.30 -6.89 24.24
N ARG A 40 3.58 -7.67 25.30
CA ARG A 40 4.94 -7.84 25.84
C ARG A 40 5.68 -9.11 25.39
N ASP A 41 4.99 -10.12 24.89
CA ASP A 41 5.50 -11.50 24.83
C ASP A 41 5.57 -12.12 23.42
N PHE A 42 5.23 -11.36 22.37
CA PHE A 42 5.25 -11.79 20.96
C PHE A 42 6.05 -10.84 20.07
N HIS A 43 7.17 -10.33 20.58
CA HIS A 43 8.02 -9.39 19.84
C HIS A 43 8.59 -10.04 18.57
N GLU A 44 9.19 -11.23 18.72
CA GLU A 44 9.83 -11.96 17.63
C GLU A 44 8.83 -12.44 16.59
N GLU A 45 7.69 -13.02 17.01
CA GLU A 45 6.66 -13.44 16.06
C GLU A 45 6.09 -12.26 15.26
N ARG A 46 5.94 -11.09 15.88
CA ARG A 46 5.50 -9.88 15.18
C ARG A 46 6.57 -9.31 14.25
N GLU A 47 7.85 -9.41 14.61
CA GLU A 47 8.95 -9.08 13.68
C GLU A 47 8.87 -9.96 12.43
N VAL A 48 8.68 -11.28 12.59
CA VAL A 48 8.50 -12.22 11.46
C VAL A 48 7.26 -11.87 10.63
N LEU A 49 6.15 -11.51 11.28
CA LEU A 49 4.94 -11.05 10.59
C LEU A 49 5.22 -9.84 9.70
N VAL A 50 5.86 -8.81 10.24
CA VAL A 50 6.05 -7.53 9.56
C VAL A 50 7.17 -7.56 8.52
N LYS A 51 8.25 -8.32 8.78
CA LYS A 51 9.43 -8.37 7.90
C LYS A 51 9.38 -9.46 6.84
N GLU A 52 8.62 -10.53 7.06
CA GLU A 52 8.61 -11.69 6.16
C GLU A 52 7.19 -12.03 5.68
N ILE A 53 6.27 -12.36 6.58
CA ILE A 53 4.96 -12.93 6.20
C ILE A 53 4.07 -11.92 5.46
N PHE A 54 3.91 -10.70 5.99
CA PHE A 54 3.03 -9.70 5.40
C PHE A 54 3.57 -9.12 4.08
N PRO A 55 4.88 -8.85 3.92
CA PRO A 55 5.45 -8.51 2.62
C PRO A 55 5.13 -9.56 1.54
N ASP A 56 5.42 -10.84 1.81
CA ASP A 56 5.18 -11.92 0.84
C ASP A 56 3.69 -12.06 0.52
N LEU A 57 2.83 -11.96 1.55
CA LEU A 57 1.38 -12.09 1.37
C LEU A 57 0.81 -10.90 0.59
N ARG A 58 1.39 -9.71 0.76
CA ARG A 58 0.99 -8.49 0.03
C ARG A 58 1.32 -8.62 -1.46
N LEU A 59 2.56 -9.02 -1.80
CA LEU A 59 2.97 -9.26 -3.19
C LEU A 59 2.02 -10.27 -3.86
N TRP A 60 1.78 -11.40 -3.20
CA TRP A 60 0.86 -12.42 -3.70
C TRP A 60 -0.60 -11.92 -3.84
N CYS A 61 -1.04 -10.98 -3.01
CA CYS A 61 -2.35 -10.33 -3.10
C CYS A 61 -2.42 -9.32 -4.26
N GLU A 62 -1.35 -8.60 -4.54
CA GLU A 62 -1.28 -7.59 -5.61
C GLU A 62 -1.45 -8.21 -7.01
N GLU A 63 -0.87 -9.40 -7.24
CA GLU A 63 -1.14 -10.22 -8.45
C GLU A 63 -2.63 -10.45 -8.69
N ARG A 64 -3.42 -10.47 -7.60
CA ARG A 64 -4.86 -10.69 -7.63
C ARG A 64 -5.65 -9.40 -7.63
N LYS A 65 -5.03 -8.21 -7.70
CA LYS A 65 -5.63 -6.87 -7.50
C LYS A 65 -6.20 -6.68 -6.09
N LEU A 66 -5.60 -7.29 -5.06
CA LEU A 66 -6.02 -7.16 -3.67
C LEU A 66 -5.02 -6.31 -2.89
N HIS A 67 -5.50 -5.28 -2.18
CA HIS A 67 -4.66 -4.51 -1.26
C HIS A 67 -4.75 -5.11 0.14
N LEU A 68 -3.68 -5.76 0.59
CA LEU A 68 -3.58 -6.25 1.97
C LEU A 68 -3.25 -5.11 2.93
N VAL A 69 -4.08 -4.98 3.97
CA VAL A 69 -3.86 -4.07 5.10
C VAL A 69 -3.74 -4.87 6.38
N GLU A 70 -2.53 -4.97 6.91
CA GLU A 70 -2.27 -5.54 8.23
C GLU A 70 -2.66 -4.56 9.35
N CYS A 71 -3.51 -5.02 10.26
CA CYS A 71 -3.98 -4.26 11.41
C CYS A 71 -3.25 -4.78 12.66
N ASP A 72 -2.08 -4.20 12.93
CA ASP A 72 -1.27 -4.41 14.13
C ASP A 72 -1.27 -3.13 14.99
N LEU A 73 -1.93 -3.19 16.15
CA LEU A 73 -2.13 -2.05 17.04
C LEU A 73 -1.05 -1.85 18.11
N ARG A 74 0.11 -2.52 18.01
CA ARG A 74 1.16 -2.50 19.05
C ARG A 74 1.70 -1.10 19.41
N TRP A 75 1.61 -0.12 18.51
CA TRP A 75 1.88 1.30 18.78
C TRP A 75 0.88 2.26 18.11
N GLY A 76 -0.27 1.72 17.68
CA GLY A 76 -1.34 2.51 17.08
C GLY A 76 -2.15 3.32 18.09
N VAL A 77 -1.99 3.01 19.37
CA VAL A 77 -2.74 3.60 20.48
C VAL A 77 -1.87 4.69 21.13
N PRO A 78 -2.32 5.95 21.19
CA PRO A 78 -1.61 7.03 21.88
C PRO A 78 -1.29 6.68 23.35
N LYS A 79 -0.10 7.07 23.84
CA LYS A 79 0.38 6.75 25.21
C LYS A 79 -0.51 7.37 26.31
N ASP A 80 -1.23 8.43 25.96
CA ASP A 80 -2.15 9.20 26.77
C ASP A 80 -3.62 8.75 26.61
N SER A 81 -3.88 7.70 25.83
CA SER A 81 -5.23 7.16 25.67
C SER A 81 -5.76 6.63 26.98
N SER A 82 -7.02 6.94 27.28
CA SER A 82 -7.71 6.26 28.37
C SER A 82 -7.84 4.76 28.09
N THR A 83 -8.05 4.00 29.16
CA THR A 83 -8.35 2.58 29.09
C THR A 83 -9.52 2.28 28.15
N GLU A 84 -10.62 3.02 28.30
CA GLU A 84 -11.82 2.89 27.45
C GLU A 84 -11.51 3.18 25.98
N GLU A 85 -10.73 4.21 25.71
CA GLU A 85 -10.33 4.59 24.36
C GLU A 85 -9.47 3.51 23.69
N THR A 86 -8.56 2.90 24.44
CA THR A 86 -7.74 1.77 23.95
C THR A 86 -8.63 0.59 23.53
N VAL A 87 -9.59 0.20 24.38
CA VAL A 87 -10.52 -0.89 24.08
C VAL A 87 -11.40 -0.55 22.87
N ARG A 88 -11.93 0.68 22.82
CA ARG A 88 -12.73 1.17 21.70
C ARG A 88 -11.94 1.10 20.39
N ILE A 89 -10.70 1.58 20.36
CA ILE A 89 -9.83 1.53 19.19
C ILE A 89 -9.65 0.08 18.72
N CYS A 90 -9.28 -0.85 19.61
CA CYS A 90 -9.09 -2.26 19.25
C CYS A 90 -10.33 -2.89 18.60
N LEU A 91 -11.52 -2.66 19.18
CA LEU A 91 -12.75 -3.29 18.72
C LEU A 91 -13.35 -2.61 17.47
N GLU A 92 -13.22 -1.28 17.34
CA GLU A 92 -13.60 -0.56 16.13
C GLU A 92 -12.76 -0.97 14.90
N GLU A 93 -11.48 -1.34 15.11
CA GLU A 93 -10.66 -1.87 14.02
C GLU A 93 -11.15 -3.24 13.55
N ILE A 94 -11.64 -4.09 14.45
CA ILE A 94 -12.29 -5.35 14.05
C ILE A 94 -13.59 -5.05 13.29
N ASP A 95 -14.35 -4.02 13.67
CA ASP A 95 -15.54 -3.57 12.91
C ASP A 95 -15.18 -3.08 11.50
N ARG A 96 -14.02 -2.42 11.32
CA ARG A 96 -13.48 -2.09 9.99
C ARG A 96 -13.15 -3.34 9.20
N CYS A 97 -12.56 -4.36 9.82
CA CYS A 97 -12.33 -5.65 9.18
C CYS A 97 -13.64 -6.31 8.71
N TYR A 98 -14.75 -6.13 9.43
CA TYR A 98 -16.08 -6.60 8.98
C TYR A 98 -16.66 -5.79 7.82
N ARG A 99 -16.29 -4.50 7.67
CA ARG A 99 -16.75 -3.65 6.56
C ARG A 99 -16.04 -3.97 5.25
N ASP A 100 -14.73 -4.19 5.29
CA ASP A 100 -13.92 -4.35 4.08
C ASP A 100 -13.88 -5.82 3.59
N ASN A 101 -13.92 -6.77 4.52
CA ASN A 101 -13.92 -8.20 4.22
C ASN A 101 -15.33 -8.79 4.23
N VAL A 102 -15.52 -9.92 3.52
CA VAL A 102 -16.70 -10.78 3.72
C VAL A 102 -16.75 -11.28 5.17
N MET A 103 -15.60 -11.65 5.72
CA MET A 103 -15.40 -11.96 7.12
C MET A 103 -13.96 -11.63 7.52
N PRO A 104 -13.68 -11.10 8.73
CA PRO A 104 -12.34 -10.66 9.13
C PRO A 104 -11.30 -11.77 8.97
N TYR A 105 -10.16 -11.46 8.33
CA TYR A 105 -8.97 -12.29 8.51
C TYR A 105 -8.41 -11.97 9.89
N PHE A 106 -8.33 -12.98 10.76
CA PHE A 106 -8.05 -12.77 12.18
C PHE A 106 -6.93 -13.71 12.62
N LEU A 107 -5.80 -13.16 13.03
CA LEU A 107 -4.69 -13.89 13.64
C LEU A 107 -4.70 -13.62 15.13
N ASN A 108 -4.73 -14.68 15.95
CA ASN A 108 -4.48 -14.57 17.37
C ASN A 108 -3.21 -15.32 17.76
N LEU A 109 -2.36 -14.68 18.55
CA LEU A 109 -1.19 -15.28 19.19
C LEU A 109 -1.46 -15.38 20.70
N THR A 110 -1.37 -16.59 21.25
CA THR A 110 -1.64 -16.85 22.67
C THR A 110 -0.58 -17.78 23.29
N CYS A 111 -0.13 -17.47 24.52
CA CYS A 111 0.86 -18.28 25.24
C CYS A 111 0.50 -18.38 26.75
N GLY A 112 1.34 -17.84 27.63
CA GLY A 112 1.25 -17.91 29.10
C GLY A 112 0.75 -16.63 29.77
N ARG A 113 0.41 -15.60 29.00
CA ARG A 113 -0.09 -14.31 29.50
C ARG A 113 -1.54 -14.07 29.09
N SER A 114 -2.41 -13.78 30.06
CA SER A 114 -3.83 -13.48 29.88
C SER A 114 -4.06 -12.05 29.40
N GLY A 115 -3.10 -11.16 29.63
CA GLY A 115 -3.21 -9.73 29.32
C GLY A 115 -4.03 -8.97 30.36
N TRP A 116 -4.27 -7.70 30.06
CA TRP A 116 -4.97 -6.79 30.96
C TRP A 116 -6.50 -6.99 30.92
N ILE A 117 -7.14 -6.94 32.09
CA ILE A 117 -8.57 -7.17 32.29
C ILE A 117 -9.18 -5.86 32.81
N PRO A 118 -10.18 -5.28 32.13
CA PRO A 118 -10.90 -4.11 32.62
C PRO A 118 -11.67 -4.39 33.92
N ASP A 119 -11.56 -3.47 34.87
CA ASP A 119 -12.42 -3.38 36.05
C ASP A 119 -13.75 -2.66 35.71
N PHE A 120 -14.73 -2.72 36.62
CA PHE A 120 -16.07 -2.14 36.40
C PHE A 120 -16.08 -0.63 36.13
N GLY A 121 -15.04 0.10 36.54
CA GLY A 121 -14.90 1.54 36.31
C GLY A 121 -14.18 1.91 35.02
N ASP A 122 -13.56 0.95 34.33
CA ASP A 122 -12.70 1.21 33.18
C ASP A 122 -13.46 1.39 31.86
N LEU A 123 -14.70 0.88 31.78
CA LEU A 123 -15.52 0.90 30.57
C LEU A 123 -16.90 1.46 30.87
N THR A 124 -17.39 2.37 30.02
CA THR A 124 -18.78 2.84 30.12
C THR A 124 -19.77 1.72 29.81
N TYR A 125 -20.95 1.80 30.41
CA TYR A 125 -22.05 0.87 30.13
C TYR A 125 -22.38 0.80 28.63
N ASN A 126 -22.34 1.93 27.93
CA ASN A 126 -22.63 1.99 26.50
C ASN A 126 -21.63 1.18 25.68
N LEU A 127 -20.33 1.34 25.94
CA LEU A 127 -19.30 0.57 25.23
C LEU A 127 -19.39 -0.93 25.54
N ALA A 128 -19.62 -1.26 26.82
CA ALA A 128 -19.84 -2.64 27.26
C ALA A 128 -21.03 -3.28 26.53
N VAL A 129 -22.15 -2.57 26.40
CA VAL A 129 -23.33 -3.08 25.68
C VAL A 129 -23.07 -3.18 24.19
N GLN A 130 -22.44 -2.18 23.56
CA GLN A 130 -22.14 -2.15 22.13
C GLN A 130 -21.38 -3.40 21.67
N TYR A 131 -20.35 -3.79 22.43
CA TYR A 131 -19.52 -4.96 22.11
C TYR A 131 -19.93 -6.23 22.87
N GLY A 132 -21.04 -6.20 23.59
CA GLY A 132 -21.55 -7.32 24.37
C GLY A 132 -20.52 -7.84 25.38
N TRP A 133 -19.82 -6.96 26.08
CA TRP A 133 -18.74 -7.32 26.98
C TRP A 133 -19.21 -8.33 28.05
N VAL A 134 -18.41 -9.38 28.25
CA VAL A 134 -18.58 -10.33 29.33
C VAL A 134 -17.53 -9.99 30.38
N TYR A 135 -17.99 -9.62 31.58
CA TYR A 135 -17.11 -9.22 32.68
C TYR A 135 -16.03 -10.29 32.95
N GLY A 136 -14.81 -9.80 33.19
CA GLY A 136 -13.62 -10.60 33.47
C GLY A 136 -12.88 -11.11 32.23
N LEU A 137 -13.34 -10.80 31.00
CA LEU A 137 -12.52 -11.00 29.79
C LEU A 137 -11.39 -9.97 29.70
N SER A 138 -10.21 -10.39 29.27
CA SER A 138 -9.12 -9.47 28.89
C SER A 138 -9.38 -8.83 27.54
N ILE A 139 -8.64 -7.77 27.19
CA ILE A 139 -8.76 -7.14 25.85
C ILE A 139 -8.56 -8.17 24.74
N THR A 140 -7.51 -9.00 24.82
CA THR A 140 -7.23 -10.03 23.82
C THR A 140 -8.38 -11.04 23.72
N GLU A 141 -9.01 -11.42 24.83
CA GLU A 141 -10.19 -12.28 24.79
C GLU A 141 -11.41 -11.55 24.20
N MET A 142 -11.57 -10.25 24.45
CA MET A 142 -12.64 -9.44 23.83
C MET A 142 -12.45 -9.39 22.31
N GLU A 143 -11.22 -9.21 21.82
CA GLU A 143 -10.85 -9.27 20.41
C GLU A 143 -11.18 -10.65 19.80
N ILE A 144 -10.79 -11.75 20.47
CA ILE A 144 -11.12 -13.12 20.05
C ILE A 144 -12.63 -13.31 19.96
N VAL A 145 -13.37 -12.87 20.97
CA VAL A 145 -14.82 -13.03 21.04
C VAL A 145 -15.52 -12.28 19.91
N HIS A 146 -15.10 -11.04 19.67
CA HIS A 146 -15.69 -10.15 18.67
C HIS A 146 -15.28 -10.50 17.23
N GLY A 147 -13.99 -10.74 16.99
CA GLY A 147 -13.43 -10.98 15.65
C GLY A 147 -13.55 -12.42 15.16
N ALA A 148 -13.70 -13.41 16.07
CA ALA A 148 -13.71 -14.81 15.68
C ALA A 148 -14.81 -15.66 16.33
N PHE A 149 -14.88 -15.71 17.67
CA PHE A 149 -15.62 -16.74 18.41
C PHE A 149 -17.13 -16.71 18.15
N ARG A 150 -17.78 -15.55 18.27
CA ARG A 150 -19.26 -15.44 18.19
C ARG A 150 -19.86 -15.85 16.87
N LYS A 151 -19.10 -15.67 15.78
CA LYS A 151 -19.54 -15.93 14.41
C LYS A 151 -18.90 -17.16 13.80
N CYS A 152 -18.13 -17.95 14.55
CA CYS A 152 -17.38 -19.11 14.04
C CYS A 152 -16.54 -18.76 12.81
N ASN A 153 -15.73 -17.71 12.92
CA ASN A 153 -15.01 -17.14 11.77
C ASN A 153 -14.06 -18.16 11.12
N PRO A 154 -14.28 -18.57 9.86
CA PRO A 154 -13.42 -19.53 9.17
C PRO A 154 -12.11 -18.91 8.66
N ASN A 155 -11.99 -17.58 8.70
CA ASN A 155 -10.76 -16.85 8.40
C ASN A 155 -9.95 -16.53 9.67
N ALA A 156 -10.28 -17.15 10.81
CA ALA A 156 -9.53 -17.02 12.07
C ALA A 156 -8.47 -18.11 12.21
N LEU A 157 -7.25 -17.71 12.58
CA LEU A 157 -6.13 -18.57 12.93
C LEU A 157 -5.69 -18.27 14.37
N PHE A 158 -5.60 -19.30 15.19
CA PHE A 158 -5.11 -19.25 16.56
C PHE A 158 -3.78 -19.98 16.65
N MET A 159 -2.70 -19.22 16.79
CA MET A 159 -1.35 -19.73 17.01
C MET A 159 -1.08 -19.75 18.52
N ILE A 160 -0.98 -20.96 19.08
CA ILE A 160 -0.71 -21.18 20.49
C ILE A 160 0.76 -21.55 20.64
N ARG A 161 1.55 -20.69 21.28
CA ARG A 161 2.96 -21.00 21.56
C ARG A 161 3.05 -21.99 22.72
N ASP A 162 3.85 -23.04 22.54
CA ASP A 162 4.14 -24.01 23.60
C ASP A 162 4.76 -23.30 24.82
N SER A 163 4.21 -23.57 26.00
CA SER A 163 4.69 -23.00 27.26
C SER A 163 6.06 -23.52 27.69
N LYS A 164 6.57 -24.62 27.09
CA LYS A 164 7.94 -25.10 27.36
C LYS A 164 9.00 -24.02 27.15
N PHE A 165 8.79 -23.11 26.21
CA PHE A 165 9.66 -21.96 26.00
C PHE A 165 9.87 -21.12 27.26
N CYS A 166 8.85 -21.06 28.13
CA CYS A 166 8.89 -20.26 29.35
C CYS A 166 9.85 -20.83 30.41
N GLU A 167 10.23 -22.10 30.32
CA GLU A 167 11.14 -22.76 31.26
C GLU A 167 12.58 -22.21 31.13
N ASP A 168 12.98 -21.84 29.92
CA ASP A 168 14.33 -21.37 29.58
C ASP A 168 14.49 -19.84 29.65
N LEU A 169 13.44 -19.10 30.02
CA LEU A 169 13.49 -17.63 30.09
C LEU A 169 14.34 -17.15 31.28
N PRO A 170 15.17 -16.10 31.11
CA PRO A 170 15.79 -15.39 32.23
C PRO A 170 14.73 -14.80 33.17
N GLU A 171 14.99 -14.81 34.48
CA GLU A 171 14.04 -14.31 35.50
C GLU A 171 13.66 -12.84 35.26
N GLU A 172 14.58 -12.04 34.74
CA GLU A 172 14.36 -10.60 34.48
C GLU A 172 13.30 -10.32 33.42
N VAL A 173 12.99 -11.30 32.56
CA VAL A 173 12.01 -11.16 31.48
C VAL A 173 10.77 -12.02 31.67
N LYS A 174 10.75 -12.97 32.62
CA LYS A 174 9.61 -13.89 32.81
C LYS A 174 8.28 -13.18 33.06
N ASP A 175 8.31 -12.06 33.77
CA ASP A 175 7.14 -11.22 34.07
C ASP A 175 6.41 -10.72 32.81
N ALA A 176 7.14 -10.63 31.68
CA ALA A 176 6.61 -10.21 30.40
C ALA A 176 5.80 -11.32 29.72
N PHE A 177 6.11 -12.59 29.99
CA PHE A 177 5.62 -13.77 29.26
C PHE A 177 4.60 -14.62 30.03
N ILE A 178 4.62 -14.57 31.37
CA ILE A 178 3.81 -15.42 32.23
C ILE A 178 3.11 -14.57 33.28
N ASP A 179 1.85 -14.90 33.59
CA ASP A 179 1.16 -14.31 34.74
C ASP A 179 1.50 -15.07 36.04
N GLU A 180 1.87 -14.33 37.09
CA GLU A 180 2.19 -14.90 38.41
C GLU A 180 0.97 -15.49 39.14
N LYS A 181 -0.25 -15.05 38.80
CA LYS A 181 -1.47 -15.40 39.52
C LYS A 181 -2.09 -16.67 38.96
N ASP A 182 -2.27 -17.70 39.79
CA ASP A 182 -2.84 -19.00 39.42
C ASP A 182 -4.17 -18.93 38.67
N PHE A 183 -5.06 -18.00 39.07
CA PHE A 183 -6.37 -17.86 38.42
C PHE A 183 -6.25 -17.41 36.95
N LEU A 184 -5.20 -16.65 36.59
CA LEU A 184 -4.94 -16.22 35.21
C LEU A 184 -4.46 -17.41 34.36
N ASN A 185 -3.63 -18.28 34.95
CA ASN A 185 -3.19 -19.51 34.31
C ASN A 185 -4.37 -20.47 34.05
N GLU A 186 -5.27 -20.65 35.03
CA GLU A 186 -6.48 -21.46 34.84
C GLU A 186 -7.42 -20.84 33.78
N LYS A 187 -7.52 -19.51 33.76
CA LYS A 187 -8.32 -18.77 32.78
C LYS A 187 -7.79 -18.98 31.35
N LEU A 188 -6.49 -18.86 31.13
CA LEU A 188 -5.86 -19.14 29.83
C LEU A 188 -6.08 -20.58 29.37
N LYS A 189 -6.01 -21.55 30.30
CA LYS A 189 -6.33 -22.95 29.99
C LYS A 189 -7.76 -23.07 29.48
N LYS A 190 -8.74 -22.45 30.16
CA LYS A 190 -10.15 -22.43 29.72
C LYS A 190 -10.35 -21.76 28.37
N LEU A 191 -9.61 -20.68 28.07
CA LEU A 191 -9.61 -20.06 26.73
C LEU A 191 -9.11 -21.06 25.68
N LYS A 192 -7.94 -21.67 25.88
CA LYS A 192 -7.35 -22.63 24.94
C LYS A 192 -8.27 -23.83 24.69
N ASP A 193 -8.91 -24.34 25.74
CA ASP A 193 -9.88 -25.43 25.63
C ASP A 193 -11.13 -24.98 24.86
N ALA A 194 -11.66 -23.79 25.14
CA ALA A 194 -12.81 -23.25 24.41
C ALA A 194 -12.52 -23.03 22.92
N LEU A 195 -11.31 -22.60 22.56
CA LEU A 195 -10.89 -22.47 21.16
C LEU A 195 -10.84 -23.83 20.45
N LYS A 196 -10.20 -24.83 21.07
CA LYS A 196 -10.10 -26.20 20.52
C LYS A 196 -11.45 -26.89 20.37
N GLU A 197 -12.39 -26.60 21.26
CA GLU A 197 -13.77 -27.12 21.17
C GLU A 197 -14.59 -26.44 20.07
N GLN A 198 -14.39 -25.14 19.85
CA GLN A 198 -15.20 -24.33 18.94
C GLN A 198 -14.68 -24.36 17.49
N PHE A 199 -13.37 -24.47 17.29
CA PHE A 199 -12.70 -24.31 16.01
C PHE A 199 -12.00 -25.60 15.55
N PRO A 200 -11.90 -25.86 14.23
CA PRO A 200 -11.19 -27.02 13.70
C PRO A 200 -9.71 -27.00 14.06
N VAL A 201 -9.10 -28.19 14.16
CA VAL A 201 -7.66 -28.35 14.42
C VAL A 201 -6.80 -27.61 13.39
N SER A 202 -7.26 -27.47 12.15
CA SER A 202 -6.56 -26.71 11.10
C SER A 202 -6.47 -25.19 11.33
N THR A 203 -7.20 -24.66 12.31
CA THR A 203 -7.24 -23.23 12.66
C THR A 203 -6.70 -22.96 14.06
N THR A 204 -6.47 -23.99 14.88
CA THR A 204 -5.94 -23.87 16.24
C THR A 204 -4.65 -24.69 16.35
N LEU A 205 -3.52 -24.03 16.07
CA LEU A 205 -2.22 -24.67 15.89
C LEU A 205 -1.34 -24.44 17.10
N LEU A 206 -0.71 -25.51 17.58
CA LEU A 206 0.36 -25.45 18.58
C LEU A 206 1.70 -25.38 17.84
N TYR A 207 2.57 -24.46 18.21
CA TYR A 207 3.91 -24.33 17.64
C TYR A 207 4.95 -24.11 18.73
N LEU A 208 6.20 -24.51 18.46
CA LEU A 208 7.33 -24.26 19.33
C LEU A 208 8.13 -23.08 18.79
N PHE A 209 8.37 -22.07 19.62
CA PHE A 209 9.17 -20.91 19.26
C PHE A 209 10.19 -20.68 20.37
N LEU A 210 11.39 -21.22 20.19
CA LEU A 210 12.50 -20.99 21.10
C LEU A 210 13.34 -19.83 20.56
N VAL A 211 13.71 -18.88 21.42
CA VAL A 211 14.68 -17.83 21.08
C VAL A 211 15.97 -18.54 20.66
N TYR A 212 16.51 -18.21 19.48
CA TYR A 212 17.61 -18.89 18.76
C TYR A 212 17.29 -20.20 18.01
N CYS A 213 16.06 -20.72 18.04
CA CYS A 213 15.69 -21.87 17.22
C CYS A 213 15.14 -21.44 15.86
N ILE A 214 15.99 -21.54 14.83
CA ILE A 214 15.63 -21.25 13.44
C ILE A 214 14.41 -22.07 12.98
N HIS A 215 14.30 -23.33 13.44
CA HIS A 215 13.19 -24.22 13.06
C HIS A 215 11.82 -23.70 13.51
N GLY A 216 11.71 -23.16 14.73
CA GLY A 216 10.43 -22.63 15.25
C GLY A 216 9.95 -21.39 14.50
N ARG A 217 10.88 -20.54 14.06
CA ARG A 217 10.61 -19.38 13.21
C ARG A 217 10.06 -19.80 11.85
N VAL A 218 10.72 -20.74 11.18
CA VAL A 218 10.33 -21.23 9.85
C VAL A 218 8.96 -21.92 9.88
N GLU A 219 8.69 -22.72 10.92
CA GLU A 219 7.38 -23.36 11.10
C GLU A 219 6.27 -22.31 11.26
N PHE A 220 6.47 -21.33 12.15
CA PHE A 220 5.51 -20.24 12.36
C PHE A 220 5.22 -19.46 11.06
N GLN A 221 6.28 -19.07 10.34
CA GLN A 221 6.19 -18.37 9.06
C GLN A 221 5.35 -19.15 8.06
N PHE A 222 5.70 -20.43 7.84
CA PHE A 222 5.02 -21.29 6.89
C PHE A 222 3.54 -21.48 7.22
N LEU A 223 3.22 -21.76 8.49
CA LEU A 223 1.84 -22.02 8.93
C LEU A 223 0.95 -20.79 8.73
N VAL A 224 1.40 -19.62 9.16
CA VAL A 224 0.62 -18.38 9.06
C VAL A 224 0.45 -17.97 7.60
N PHE A 225 1.53 -17.93 6.81
CA PHE A 225 1.48 -17.57 5.40
C PHE A 225 0.55 -18.50 4.62
N LYS A 226 0.75 -19.82 4.76
CA LYS A 226 -0.06 -20.84 4.06
C LYS A 226 -1.54 -20.73 4.42
N PHE A 227 -1.86 -20.52 5.70
CA PHE A 227 -3.24 -20.40 6.12
C PHE A 227 -3.93 -19.21 5.45
N PHE A 228 -3.38 -18.01 5.58
CA PHE A 228 -4.01 -16.80 5.03
C PHE A 228 -4.02 -16.80 3.51
N LYS A 229 -2.94 -17.24 2.85
CA LYS A 229 -2.92 -17.44 1.40
C LYS A 229 -4.08 -18.32 0.93
N ASN A 230 -4.25 -19.51 1.53
CA ASN A 230 -5.33 -20.43 1.15
C ASN A 230 -6.72 -19.85 1.42
N ARG A 231 -6.91 -19.13 2.53
CA ARG A 231 -8.20 -18.49 2.86
C ARG A 231 -8.53 -17.34 1.92
N ILE A 232 -7.54 -16.54 1.53
CA ILE A 232 -7.71 -15.44 0.56
C ILE A 232 -7.96 -16.01 -0.82
N GLU A 233 -7.23 -17.04 -1.25
CA GLU A 233 -7.41 -17.71 -2.55
C GLU A 233 -8.80 -18.32 -2.69
N TYR A 234 -9.28 -19.00 -1.65
CA TYR A 234 -10.63 -19.55 -1.63
C TYR A 234 -11.70 -18.45 -1.75
N GLN A 235 -11.50 -17.33 -1.05
CA GLN A 235 -12.44 -16.21 -1.02
C GLN A 235 -12.43 -15.40 -2.32
N TYR A 236 -11.26 -15.27 -2.96
CA TYR A 236 -10.99 -14.46 -4.15
C TYR A 236 -10.15 -15.26 -5.17
N PRO A 237 -10.76 -16.22 -5.87
CA PRO A 237 -10.04 -17.01 -6.88
C PRO A 237 -9.59 -16.15 -8.06
N LEU A 238 -8.43 -16.48 -8.64
CA LEU A 238 -7.94 -15.85 -9.87
C LEU A 238 -8.88 -16.14 -11.04
N ASP A 239 -9.07 -15.14 -11.91
CA ASP A 239 -9.71 -15.33 -13.21
C ASP A 239 -8.66 -15.91 -14.18
N PRO A 240 -8.85 -17.12 -14.72
CA PRO A 240 -7.87 -17.78 -15.58
C PRO A 240 -7.86 -17.27 -17.03
N THR A 241 -8.66 -16.25 -17.36
CA THR A 241 -8.77 -15.74 -18.74
C THR A 241 -7.51 -14.95 -19.14
N PRO A 242 -6.77 -15.34 -20.20
CA PRO A 242 -5.59 -14.59 -20.65
C PRO A 242 -5.98 -13.19 -21.12
N GLU A 243 -5.32 -12.15 -20.60
CA GLU A 243 -5.49 -10.77 -21.08
C GLU A 243 -4.74 -10.58 -22.42
N ASP A 244 -5.35 -9.86 -23.38
CA ASP A 244 -4.67 -9.39 -24.60
C ASP A 244 -3.44 -8.54 -24.22
N PRO A 245 -2.26 -8.65 -24.86
CA PRO A 245 -1.07 -7.88 -24.45
C PRO A 245 -1.27 -6.37 -24.34
N LEU A 246 -2.10 -5.79 -25.21
CA LEU A 246 -2.42 -4.35 -25.18
C LEU A 246 -3.41 -4.01 -24.05
N GLU A 247 -4.31 -4.93 -23.71
CA GLU A 247 -5.18 -4.80 -22.52
C GLU A 247 -4.38 -4.97 -21.23
N ALA A 248 -3.45 -5.92 -21.16
CA ALA A 248 -2.55 -6.11 -20.02
C ALA A 248 -1.72 -4.85 -19.73
N GLN A 249 -1.23 -4.18 -20.78
CA GLN A 249 -0.50 -2.92 -20.65
C GLN A 249 -1.39 -1.76 -20.19
N ARG A 250 -2.61 -1.68 -20.72
CA ARG A 250 -3.59 -0.69 -20.26
C ARG A 250 -3.94 -0.92 -18.78
N SER A 251 -4.16 -2.18 -18.40
CA SER A 251 -4.42 -2.65 -17.03
C SER A 251 -3.25 -2.29 -16.11
N ALA A 252 -2.00 -2.41 -16.56
CA ALA A 252 -0.81 -2.02 -15.80
C ALA A 252 -0.73 -0.51 -15.54
N HIS A 253 -0.98 0.32 -16.56
CA HIS A 253 -1.03 1.78 -16.36
C HIS A 253 -2.24 2.23 -15.53
N GLU A 254 -3.39 1.58 -15.67
CA GLU A 254 -4.59 1.83 -14.85
C GLU A 254 -4.34 1.46 -13.38
N SER A 255 -3.67 0.35 -13.13
CA SER A 255 -3.22 -0.04 -11.80
C SER A 255 -2.29 1.00 -11.16
N PHE A 256 -1.33 1.51 -11.94
CA PHE A 256 -0.44 2.58 -11.46
C PHE A 256 -1.19 3.89 -11.19
N LEU A 257 -2.12 4.25 -12.08
CA LEU A 257 -3.00 5.40 -11.94
C LEU A 257 -3.81 5.33 -10.63
N ASP A 258 -4.49 4.21 -10.39
CA ASP A 258 -5.30 3.99 -9.20
C ASP A 258 -4.45 4.08 -7.93
N THR A 259 -3.30 3.41 -7.91
CA THR A 259 -2.44 3.35 -6.73
C THR A 259 -1.83 4.72 -6.39
N ARG A 260 -1.34 5.46 -7.40
CA ARG A 260 -0.68 6.75 -7.18
C ARG A 260 -1.63 7.94 -7.13
N GLY A 261 -2.85 7.81 -7.67
CA GLY A 261 -3.86 8.87 -7.73
C GLY A 261 -4.80 8.92 -6.51
N GLN A 262 -4.86 7.85 -5.71
CA GLN A 262 -5.79 7.74 -4.56
C GLN A 262 -5.69 8.92 -3.57
N VAL A 263 -4.47 9.26 -3.13
CA VAL A 263 -4.25 10.30 -2.11
C VAL A 263 -3.07 11.17 -2.51
N VAL A 264 -3.35 12.43 -2.85
CA VAL A 264 -2.33 13.45 -3.12
C VAL A 264 -2.59 14.65 -2.22
N LEU A 265 -1.70 14.89 -1.27
CA LEU A 265 -1.87 15.93 -0.24
C LEU A 265 -0.93 17.10 -0.49
N GLY A 266 -1.40 18.32 -0.22
CA GLY A 266 -0.58 19.53 -0.30
C GLY A 266 -0.29 20.04 -1.71
N ARG A 267 -0.92 19.46 -2.73
CA ARG A 267 -0.66 19.79 -4.15
C ARG A 267 -1.86 20.42 -4.87
N ASP A 268 -2.85 20.90 -4.12
CA ASP A 268 -4.10 21.45 -4.67
C ASP A 268 -3.89 22.61 -5.64
N LYS A 269 -2.91 23.48 -5.37
CA LYS A 269 -2.58 24.60 -6.27
C LYS A 269 -2.07 24.10 -7.63
N ILE A 270 -1.16 23.15 -7.62
CA ILE A 270 -0.59 22.55 -8.84
C ILE A 270 -1.69 21.83 -9.63
N LEU A 271 -2.52 21.03 -8.95
CA LEU A 271 -3.64 20.32 -9.60
C LEU A 271 -4.64 21.29 -10.24
N LYS A 272 -4.99 22.39 -9.56
CA LYS A 272 -5.85 23.45 -10.12
C LYS A 272 -5.23 24.13 -11.34
N GLU A 273 -3.93 24.35 -11.35
CA GLU A 273 -3.24 24.94 -12.52
C GLU A 273 -3.23 23.99 -13.73
N ILE A 274 -2.99 22.70 -13.50
CA ILE A 274 -3.09 21.67 -14.55
C ILE A 274 -4.52 21.61 -15.09
N ASP A 275 -5.51 21.59 -14.20
CA ASP A 275 -6.92 21.56 -14.59
C ASP A 275 -7.35 22.81 -15.36
N SER A 276 -6.87 24.00 -14.96
CA SER A 276 -7.13 25.24 -15.68
C SER A 276 -6.51 25.23 -17.09
N TYR A 277 -5.30 24.70 -17.25
CA TYR A 277 -4.68 24.51 -18.56
C TYR A 277 -5.49 23.55 -19.45
N ILE A 278 -5.98 22.45 -18.90
CA ILE A 278 -6.79 21.47 -19.62
C ILE A 278 -8.15 22.07 -20.03
N SER A 279 -8.87 22.67 -19.09
CA SER A 279 -10.26 23.10 -19.26
C SER A 279 -10.42 24.41 -20.03
N THR A 280 -9.60 25.40 -19.66
CA THR A 280 -9.79 26.80 -20.06
C THR A 280 -8.59 27.36 -20.83
N GLY A 281 -7.50 26.61 -20.90
CA GLY A 281 -6.28 27.03 -21.57
C GLY A 281 -6.50 27.20 -23.07
N GLN A 282 -6.15 28.37 -23.60
CA GLN A 282 -6.01 28.62 -25.04
C GLN A 282 -4.57 28.37 -25.55
N SER A 283 -3.66 28.00 -24.63
CA SER A 283 -2.28 27.69 -24.96
C SER A 283 -2.22 26.54 -25.96
N ARG A 284 -1.43 26.73 -27.01
CA ARG A 284 -1.07 25.69 -27.97
C ARG A 284 0.32 25.09 -27.67
N ALA A 285 0.90 25.42 -26.53
CA ALA A 285 2.15 24.87 -26.04
C ALA A 285 1.88 23.79 -24.97
N PRO A 286 2.73 22.76 -24.86
CA PRO A 286 2.62 21.77 -23.80
C PRO A 286 2.82 22.41 -22.40
N LEU A 287 2.22 21.80 -21.39
CA LEU A 287 2.43 22.12 -19.98
C LEU A 287 3.47 21.17 -19.39
N LEU A 288 4.50 21.71 -18.75
CA LEU A 288 5.57 20.96 -18.13
C LEU A 288 5.46 21.02 -16.60
N LEU A 289 5.40 19.87 -15.94
CA LEU A 289 5.53 19.72 -14.50
C LEU A 289 6.96 19.31 -14.17
N VAL A 290 7.74 20.23 -13.63
CA VAL A 290 9.19 20.06 -13.43
C VAL A 290 9.51 20.06 -11.94
N GLY A 291 10.49 19.26 -11.51
CA GLY A 291 10.97 19.30 -10.13
C GLY A 291 11.92 18.16 -9.80
N ASN A 292 12.54 18.20 -8.63
CA ASN A 292 13.55 17.23 -8.20
C ASN A 292 12.98 15.80 -8.09
N ALA A 293 13.85 14.79 -8.10
CA ALA A 293 13.47 13.41 -7.85
C ALA A 293 12.74 13.28 -6.48
N GLY A 294 11.72 12.42 -6.43
CA GLY A 294 10.92 12.22 -5.21
C GLY A 294 9.93 13.34 -4.86
N SER A 295 9.87 14.46 -5.59
CA SER A 295 8.98 15.60 -5.25
C SER A 295 7.48 15.32 -5.38
N GLY A 296 7.08 14.13 -5.84
CA GLY A 296 5.68 13.71 -5.96
C GLY A 296 5.01 14.01 -7.31
N LYS A 297 5.81 14.29 -8.36
CA LYS A 297 5.29 14.54 -9.73
C LYS A 297 4.38 13.42 -10.22
N SER A 298 4.80 12.16 -10.11
CA SER A 298 4.01 11.00 -10.57
C SER A 298 2.64 10.89 -9.89
N ALA A 299 2.56 11.20 -8.59
CA ALA A 299 1.29 11.24 -7.87
C ALA A 299 0.38 12.38 -8.37
N ILE A 300 0.95 13.57 -8.63
CA ILE A 300 0.22 14.71 -9.23
C ILE A 300 -0.27 14.34 -10.64
N MET A 301 0.57 13.72 -11.47
CA MET A 301 0.21 13.30 -12.83
C MET A 301 -0.90 12.24 -12.82
N ALA A 302 -0.81 11.25 -11.93
CA ALA A 302 -1.85 10.25 -11.75
C ALA A 302 -3.16 10.91 -11.31
N ARG A 303 -3.13 11.79 -10.30
CA ARG A 303 -4.34 12.48 -9.85
C ARG A 303 -4.95 13.38 -10.93
N ALA A 304 -4.13 14.12 -11.66
CA ALA A 304 -4.59 14.92 -12.79
C ALA A 304 -5.25 14.08 -13.88
N ALA A 305 -4.75 12.87 -14.13
CA ALA A 305 -5.36 11.92 -15.07
C ALA A 305 -6.71 11.37 -14.54
N CYS A 306 -6.81 11.03 -13.24
CA CYS A 306 -8.10 10.67 -12.62
C CYS A 306 -9.13 11.79 -12.77
N ASP A 307 -8.76 13.02 -12.36
CA ASP A 307 -9.64 14.17 -12.44
C ASP A 307 -10.07 14.45 -13.90
N ALA A 308 -9.16 14.24 -14.87
CA ALA A 308 -9.46 14.39 -16.29
C ALA A 308 -10.42 13.30 -16.82
N LEU A 309 -10.26 12.05 -16.38
CA LEU A 309 -11.16 10.95 -16.74
C LEU A 309 -12.58 11.21 -16.21
N ASP A 310 -12.70 11.66 -14.96
CA ASP A 310 -13.98 11.96 -14.32
C ASP A 310 -14.70 13.13 -15.01
N LYS A 311 -13.97 14.21 -15.30
CA LYS A 311 -14.51 15.39 -15.97
C LYS A 311 -14.83 15.16 -17.44
N SER A 312 -14.05 14.32 -18.12
CA SER A 312 -14.37 13.88 -19.48
C SER A 312 -15.66 13.05 -19.51
N SER A 313 -15.78 12.07 -18.61
CA SER A 313 -16.95 11.20 -18.51
C SER A 313 -18.23 11.98 -18.16
N SER A 314 -18.12 13.01 -17.33
CA SER A 314 -19.21 13.94 -16.99
C SER A 314 -19.42 15.09 -17.98
N ARG A 315 -18.70 15.10 -19.12
CA ARG A 315 -18.77 16.10 -20.20
C ARG A 315 -18.48 17.54 -19.76
N GLN A 316 -17.73 17.74 -18.68
CA GLN A 316 -17.40 19.07 -18.15
C GLN A 316 -16.39 19.85 -19.00
N TYR A 317 -15.59 19.16 -19.83
CA TYR A 317 -14.62 19.79 -20.73
C TYR A 317 -15.18 20.24 -22.08
N SER A 318 -16.46 19.96 -22.38
CA SER A 318 -17.01 20.20 -23.71
C SER A 318 -17.97 21.38 -23.76
N SER A 319 -17.57 22.44 -24.46
CA SER A 319 -18.46 23.48 -25.00
C SER A 319 -18.98 23.14 -26.41
N THR A 320 -18.52 22.05 -27.04
CA THR A 320 -18.74 21.72 -28.46
C THR A 320 -19.43 20.37 -28.72
N GLY A 321 -19.76 19.60 -27.68
CA GLY A 321 -20.54 18.34 -27.78
C GLY A 321 -19.73 17.05 -27.88
N ASP A 322 -18.43 17.12 -28.22
CA ASP A 322 -17.54 15.95 -28.25
C ASP A 322 -16.88 15.68 -26.90
N THR A 323 -16.79 14.39 -26.53
CA THR A 323 -16.09 13.92 -25.32
C THR A 323 -14.58 13.92 -25.57
N TRP A 324 -13.81 14.58 -24.70
CA TRP A 324 -12.35 14.62 -24.80
C TRP A 324 -11.75 13.27 -24.40
N LYS A 325 -10.98 12.63 -25.29
CA LYS A 325 -10.31 11.38 -24.95
C LYS A 325 -9.13 11.64 -24.01
N VAL A 326 -9.03 10.89 -22.92
CA VAL A 326 -7.88 10.99 -21.99
C VAL A 326 -6.93 9.83 -22.26
N PHE A 327 -5.68 10.16 -22.56
CA PHE A 327 -4.58 9.23 -22.67
C PHE A 327 -3.58 9.55 -21.56
N TYR A 328 -3.11 8.52 -20.85
CA TYR A 328 -2.07 8.64 -19.83
C TYR A 328 -1.02 7.56 -20.00
N HIS A 329 0.25 7.92 -19.79
CA HIS A 329 1.38 6.99 -19.86
C HIS A 329 2.39 7.34 -18.77
N PHE A 330 2.78 6.33 -18.01
CA PHE A 330 3.76 6.47 -16.92
C PHE A 330 5.04 5.77 -17.35
N VAL A 331 6.05 6.54 -17.75
CA VAL A 331 7.33 6.02 -18.21
C VAL A 331 8.09 5.43 -17.01
N GLY A 332 8.68 4.26 -17.18
CA GLY A 332 9.39 3.52 -16.11
C GLY A 332 8.48 2.83 -15.08
N ALA A 333 7.16 3.02 -15.16
CA ALA A 333 6.22 2.43 -14.20
C ALA A 333 5.76 1.01 -14.57
N THR A 334 5.90 0.63 -15.83
CA THR A 334 5.52 -0.70 -16.34
C THR A 334 6.61 -1.25 -17.25
N PRO A 335 6.83 -2.57 -17.31
CA PRO A 335 7.79 -3.18 -18.24
C PRO A 335 7.56 -2.71 -19.68
N GLY A 336 8.63 -2.31 -20.36
CA GLY A 336 8.59 -1.80 -21.74
C GLY A 336 8.05 -0.36 -21.91
N SER A 337 7.65 0.33 -20.84
CA SER A 337 7.18 1.73 -20.93
C SER A 337 8.27 2.75 -21.29
N THR A 338 9.55 2.38 -21.21
CA THR A 338 10.67 3.25 -21.61
C THR A 338 10.91 3.25 -23.13
N ASP A 339 10.34 2.27 -23.86
CA ASP A 339 10.48 2.16 -25.30
C ASP A 339 9.59 3.18 -26.03
N LEU A 340 10.23 4.05 -26.82
CA LEU A 340 9.55 5.11 -27.56
C LEU A 340 8.59 4.56 -28.64
N ALA A 341 8.98 3.53 -29.39
CA ALA A 341 8.14 2.98 -30.45
C ALA A 341 6.85 2.40 -29.85
N PHE A 342 7.00 1.69 -28.74
CA PHE A 342 5.88 1.13 -27.99
C PHE A 342 4.95 2.22 -27.43
N PHE A 343 5.50 3.27 -26.81
CA PHE A 343 4.74 4.43 -26.34
C PHE A 343 3.94 5.10 -27.47
N LEU A 344 4.59 5.39 -28.61
CA LEU A 344 3.94 6.06 -29.75
C LEU A 344 2.88 5.18 -30.41
N GLN A 345 3.10 3.86 -30.50
CA GLN A 345 2.10 2.92 -30.99
C GLN A 345 0.84 2.95 -30.12
N ARG A 346 1.00 2.97 -28.80
CA ARG A 346 -0.13 3.08 -27.87
C ARG A 346 -0.86 4.42 -28.02
N LEU A 347 -0.12 5.52 -28.06
CA LEU A 347 -0.66 6.87 -28.22
C LEU A 347 -1.46 7.00 -29.52
N THR A 348 -0.88 6.59 -30.65
CA THR A 348 -1.53 6.68 -31.97
C THR A 348 -2.74 5.76 -32.08
N LYS A 349 -2.69 4.54 -31.52
CA LYS A 349 -3.83 3.61 -31.46
C LYS A 349 -4.97 4.18 -30.63
N GLU A 350 -4.67 4.80 -29.49
CA GLU A 350 -5.69 5.39 -28.64
C GLU A 350 -6.26 6.69 -29.27
N LEU A 351 -5.46 7.55 -29.89
CA LEU A 351 -5.96 8.78 -30.50
C LEU A 351 -6.66 8.55 -31.86
N GLY A 352 -6.31 7.51 -32.61
CA GLY A 352 -6.85 7.22 -33.94
C GLY A 352 -8.19 6.45 -33.92
N SER A 353 -9.11 6.76 -34.84
CA SER A 353 -10.33 5.97 -35.09
C SER A 353 -10.17 4.93 -36.22
N ALA A 354 -9.03 4.88 -36.91
CA ALA A 354 -8.82 3.99 -38.06
C ALA A 354 -8.04 2.73 -37.65
N LYS A 355 -8.75 1.59 -37.55
CA LYS A 355 -8.19 0.23 -37.35
C LYS A 355 -7.10 -0.16 -38.37
N VAL A 356 -6.95 0.57 -39.47
CA VAL A 356 -6.21 0.14 -40.66
C VAL A 356 -4.75 0.64 -40.69
N LEU A 357 -4.41 1.78 -40.07
CA LEU A 357 -3.07 2.38 -40.22
C LEU A 357 -2.00 1.76 -39.30
N TRP A 358 -2.34 1.38 -38.07
CA TRP A 358 -1.35 0.96 -37.05
C TRP A 358 -0.96 -0.52 -37.13
N MET A 359 -1.75 -1.36 -37.81
CA MET A 359 -1.39 -2.77 -38.06
C MET A 359 -0.26 -2.93 -39.09
N GLN A 360 0.13 -1.86 -39.79
CA GLN A 360 1.13 -1.87 -40.85
C GLN A 360 2.40 -1.06 -40.53
N LEU A 361 2.43 -0.32 -39.41
CA LEU A 361 3.56 0.53 -39.04
C LEU A 361 4.40 -0.15 -37.97
N SER A 362 5.58 -0.63 -38.36
CA SER A 362 6.56 -1.25 -37.46
C SER A 362 7.82 -0.40 -37.25
N ASP A 363 8.04 0.64 -38.06
CA ASP A 363 9.21 1.51 -37.95
C ASP A 363 8.95 2.78 -37.13
N LEU A 364 9.94 3.15 -36.32
CA LEU A 364 9.87 4.27 -35.38
C LEU A 364 9.67 5.62 -36.09
N ASP A 365 10.31 5.85 -37.24
CA ASP A 365 10.20 7.12 -37.95
C ASP A 365 8.78 7.38 -38.45
N SER A 366 8.07 6.36 -38.94
CA SER A 366 6.66 6.47 -39.34
C SER A 366 5.77 6.76 -38.13
N LEU A 367 6.01 6.12 -36.98
CA LEU A 367 5.28 6.40 -35.74
C LEU A 367 5.48 7.85 -35.25
N VAL A 368 6.72 8.35 -35.33
CA VAL A 368 7.08 9.73 -35.00
C VAL A 368 6.33 10.72 -35.89
N GLN A 369 6.35 10.51 -37.21
CA GLN A 369 5.67 11.38 -38.17
C GLN A 369 4.14 11.37 -38.01
N LEU A 370 3.57 10.17 -37.82
CA LEU A 370 2.13 10.00 -37.60
C LEU A 370 1.70 10.72 -36.32
N THR A 371 2.44 10.54 -35.23
CA THR A 371 2.15 11.18 -33.96
C THR A 371 2.19 12.70 -34.09
N ASN A 372 3.25 13.25 -34.69
CA ASN A 372 3.36 14.69 -34.91
C ASN A 372 2.16 15.25 -35.71
N SER A 373 1.80 14.55 -36.78
CA SER A 373 0.66 14.92 -37.63
C SER A 373 -0.67 14.89 -36.85
N LEU A 374 -0.89 13.89 -36.00
CA LEU A 374 -2.09 13.81 -35.16
C LEU A 374 -2.15 14.95 -34.13
N LEU A 375 -1.04 15.29 -33.50
CA LEU A 375 -0.99 16.32 -32.46
C LEU A 375 -1.09 17.74 -33.02
N SER A 376 -0.71 17.96 -34.28
CA SER A 376 -0.77 19.27 -34.95
C SER A 376 -2.04 19.51 -35.77
N ASN A 377 -2.74 18.44 -36.17
CA ASN A 377 -3.93 18.54 -37.03
C ASN A 377 -5.16 19.11 -36.29
N PRO A 378 -5.74 20.24 -36.76
CA PRO A 378 -6.96 20.83 -36.19
C PRO A 378 -8.18 19.90 -36.21
N ASN A 379 -8.22 18.93 -37.13
CA ASN A 379 -9.33 17.99 -37.28
C ASN A 379 -9.20 16.76 -36.37
N THR A 380 -8.10 16.62 -35.62
CA THR A 380 -7.99 15.56 -34.64
C THR A 380 -9.05 15.75 -33.55
N LYS A 381 -9.69 14.65 -33.16
CA LYS A 381 -10.70 14.65 -32.09
C LYS A 381 -10.10 15.19 -30.79
N PRO A 382 -10.89 15.86 -29.95
CA PRO A 382 -10.40 16.40 -28.69
C PRO A 382 -9.73 15.35 -27.81
N ALA A 383 -8.50 15.62 -27.36
CA ALA A 383 -7.74 14.70 -26.52
C ALA A 383 -6.82 15.39 -25.52
N ILE A 384 -6.68 14.76 -24.36
CA ILE A 384 -5.80 15.13 -23.24
C ILE A 384 -4.75 14.03 -23.13
N ILE A 385 -3.47 14.40 -23.18
CA ILE A 385 -2.32 13.49 -23.15
C ILE A 385 -1.49 13.84 -21.93
N ILE A 386 -1.37 12.90 -21.01
CA ILE A 386 -0.63 13.05 -19.76
C ILE A 386 0.51 12.03 -19.77
N VAL A 387 1.76 12.50 -19.78
CA VAL A 387 2.94 11.62 -19.78
C VAL A 387 3.82 11.94 -18.58
N ASP A 388 3.95 10.97 -17.69
CA ASP A 388 4.80 11.08 -16.52
C ASP A 388 6.23 10.59 -16.80
N ALA A 389 7.21 11.29 -16.25
CA ALA A 389 8.64 10.96 -16.30
C ALA A 389 9.20 10.79 -17.73
N ILE A 390 8.89 11.72 -18.65
CA ILE A 390 9.35 11.63 -20.04
C ILE A 390 10.87 11.55 -20.19
N ASN A 391 11.62 12.03 -19.19
CA ASN A 391 13.07 11.91 -19.11
C ASN A 391 13.60 10.51 -18.75
N GLN A 392 12.72 9.52 -18.54
CA GLN A 392 13.08 8.12 -18.30
C GLN A 392 12.85 7.24 -19.55
N LEU A 393 12.53 7.83 -20.71
CA LEU A 393 12.62 7.10 -21.98
C LEU A 393 14.08 6.70 -22.24
N ASP A 394 14.29 5.63 -23.00
CA ASP A 394 15.62 5.16 -23.37
C ASP A 394 16.49 6.33 -23.90
N ASP A 395 17.72 6.48 -23.39
CA ASP A 395 18.57 7.66 -23.62
C ASP A 395 18.79 7.97 -25.10
N ASP A 396 18.92 6.94 -25.95
CA ASP A 396 19.12 7.08 -27.39
C ASP A 396 17.87 7.61 -28.14
N LYS A 397 16.73 7.67 -27.44
CA LYS A 397 15.44 8.12 -27.96
C LYS A 397 15.07 9.55 -27.58
N ILE A 398 15.78 10.17 -26.63
CA ILE A 398 15.50 11.54 -26.17
C ILE A 398 15.53 12.55 -27.33
N GLN A 399 16.46 12.39 -28.27
CA GLN A 399 16.58 13.23 -29.48
C GLN A 399 15.33 13.24 -30.38
N TYR A 400 14.46 12.22 -30.28
CA TYR A 400 13.22 12.16 -31.06
C TYR A 400 12.08 12.98 -30.43
N LEU A 401 12.24 13.45 -29.20
CA LEU A 401 11.22 14.18 -28.45
C LEU A 401 10.66 15.37 -29.25
N THR A 402 11.54 16.17 -29.85
CA THR A 402 11.17 17.33 -30.67
C THR A 402 10.66 16.96 -32.06
N ARG A 403 10.81 15.70 -32.48
CA ARG A 403 10.33 15.19 -33.77
C ARG A 403 8.90 14.70 -33.70
N TRP A 404 8.50 14.02 -32.62
CA TRP A 404 7.13 13.50 -32.48
C TRP A 404 6.18 14.49 -31.80
N LEU A 405 6.69 15.36 -30.91
CA LEU A 405 5.89 16.39 -30.24
C LEU A 405 6.04 17.73 -30.98
N PRO A 406 4.97 18.25 -31.62
CA PRO A 406 5.06 19.51 -32.35
C PRO A 406 5.15 20.71 -31.40
N GLU A 407 5.89 21.75 -31.81
CA GLU A 407 6.00 23.02 -31.05
C GLU A 407 4.65 23.72 -30.86
N THR A 408 3.74 23.56 -31.84
CA THR A 408 2.39 24.12 -31.80
C THR A 408 1.36 23.00 -31.88
N LEU A 409 0.67 22.74 -30.77
CA LEU A 409 -0.40 21.75 -30.65
C LEU A 409 -1.66 22.20 -31.38
N SER A 410 -2.48 21.26 -31.83
CA SER A 410 -3.84 21.52 -32.30
C SER A 410 -4.71 22.14 -31.18
N PRO A 411 -5.68 23.03 -31.48
CA PRO A 411 -6.59 23.58 -30.48
C PRO A 411 -7.37 22.53 -29.68
N ASN A 412 -7.55 21.34 -30.26
CA ASN A 412 -8.26 20.20 -29.68
C ASN A 412 -7.33 19.28 -28.86
N ILE A 413 -6.04 19.61 -28.73
CA ILE A 413 -5.06 18.76 -28.05
C ILE A 413 -4.53 19.50 -26.83
N ARG A 414 -4.45 18.80 -25.70
CA ARG A 414 -3.74 19.24 -24.48
C ARG A 414 -2.70 18.22 -24.13
N VAL A 415 -1.46 18.67 -23.91
CA VAL A 415 -0.34 17.81 -23.50
C VAL A 415 0.21 18.31 -22.18
N VAL A 416 0.31 17.40 -21.20
CA VAL A 416 0.93 17.61 -19.90
C VAL A 416 2.07 16.60 -19.76
N LEU A 417 3.29 17.09 -19.55
CA LEU A 417 4.49 16.26 -19.41
C LEU A 417 5.11 16.50 -18.04
N SER A 418 5.59 15.45 -17.37
CA SER A 418 6.42 15.61 -16.17
C SER A 418 7.87 15.20 -16.44
N MET A 419 8.81 15.88 -15.78
CA MET A 419 10.23 15.52 -15.84
C MET A 419 11.03 16.05 -14.65
N ILE A 420 12.27 15.56 -14.51
CA ILE A 420 13.26 16.14 -13.61
C ILE A 420 13.80 17.45 -14.20
N ASP A 421 14.02 18.44 -13.34
CA ASP A 421 14.58 19.74 -13.73
C ASP A 421 15.99 19.62 -14.34
N ASN A 422 16.34 20.55 -15.22
CA ASN A 422 17.62 20.68 -15.93
C ASN A 422 18.11 19.45 -16.73
N THR A 423 17.28 18.42 -16.88
CA THR A 423 17.53 17.29 -17.79
C THR A 423 17.60 17.75 -19.25
N GLU A 424 18.15 16.90 -20.13
CA GLU A 424 18.20 17.18 -21.57
C GLU A 424 16.79 17.38 -22.14
N CYS A 425 15.83 16.52 -21.78
CA CYS A 425 14.43 16.67 -22.16
C CYS A 425 13.85 18.04 -21.77
N HIS A 426 14.12 18.49 -20.55
CA HIS A 426 13.66 19.80 -20.08
C HIS A 426 14.26 20.94 -20.92
N ARG A 427 15.57 20.89 -21.17
CA ARG A 427 16.25 21.91 -22.00
C ARG A 427 15.74 21.94 -23.44
N LEU A 428 15.48 20.78 -24.04
CA LEU A 428 14.94 20.67 -25.40
C LEU A 428 13.54 21.26 -25.52
N LEU A 429 12.63 20.92 -24.59
CA LEU A 429 11.26 21.42 -24.62
C LEU A 429 11.17 22.92 -24.32
N ARG A 430 11.99 23.41 -23.39
CA ARG A 430 12.06 24.84 -23.07
C ARG A 430 12.54 25.70 -24.25
N ALA A 431 13.25 25.10 -25.21
CA ALA A 431 13.67 25.76 -26.43
C ALA A 431 12.56 25.90 -27.50
N PHE A 432 11.36 25.33 -27.28
CA PHE A 432 10.22 25.50 -28.20
C PHE A 432 9.83 26.98 -28.31
N LYS A 433 9.62 27.46 -29.54
CA LYS A 433 9.32 28.88 -29.79
C LYS A 433 8.02 29.36 -29.17
N THR A 434 7.07 28.45 -28.99
CA THR A 434 5.79 28.72 -28.35
C THR A 434 5.90 29.00 -26.86
N GLY A 435 7.04 28.68 -26.24
CA GLY A 435 7.30 28.87 -24.81
C GLY A 435 6.40 27.94 -23.99
N PRO A 436 6.84 26.72 -23.63
CA PRO A 436 6.02 25.84 -22.82
C PRO A 436 5.73 26.49 -21.46
N ARG A 437 4.52 26.25 -20.94
CA ARG A 437 4.19 26.69 -19.58
C ARG A 437 4.83 25.70 -18.61
N GLU A 438 5.53 26.20 -17.60
CA GLU A 438 6.19 25.38 -16.58
C GLU A 438 5.51 25.57 -15.22
N ILE A 439 5.28 24.47 -14.52
CA ILE A 439 4.87 24.45 -13.11
C ILE A 439 5.97 23.75 -12.33
N LEU A 440 6.52 24.45 -11.34
CA LEU A 440 7.55 23.89 -10.45
C LEU A 440 6.88 23.07 -9.32
N CYS A 441 7.16 21.77 -9.30
CA CYS A 441 6.85 20.88 -8.20
C CYS A 441 7.93 20.98 -7.12
N GLY A 442 7.82 22.02 -6.30
CA GLY A 442 8.73 22.32 -5.20
C GLY A 442 8.50 21.50 -3.93
N GLU A 443 9.17 21.91 -2.86
CA GLU A 443 9.06 21.29 -1.54
C GLU A 443 7.65 21.34 -0.94
N LEU A 444 7.38 20.43 -0.01
CA LEU A 444 6.14 20.43 0.77
C LEU A 444 6.20 21.50 1.88
N ASP A 445 5.09 22.19 2.10
CA ASP A 445 4.90 22.99 3.31
C ASP A 445 4.71 22.10 4.55
N TYR A 446 4.90 22.66 5.74
CA TYR A 446 4.84 21.92 7.00
C TYR A 446 3.50 21.21 7.24
N SER A 447 2.38 21.85 6.90
CA SER A 447 1.04 21.27 7.11
C SER A 447 0.82 20.06 6.21
N SER A 448 1.29 20.15 4.96
CA SER A 448 1.26 19.07 3.99
C SER A 448 2.14 17.90 4.41
N ARG A 449 3.34 18.17 4.94
CA ARG A 449 4.23 17.11 5.48
C ARG A 449 3.55 16.34 6.62
N LYS A 450 2.96 17.05 7.59
CA LYS A 450 2.23 16.43 8.71
C LYS A 450 1.08 15.55 8.22
N ALA A 451 0.26 16.07 7.31
CA ALA A 451 -0.87 15.34 6.76
C ALA A 451 -0.44 14.06 5.99
N ILE A 452 0.70 14.10 5.29
CA ILE A 452 1.25 12.92 4.60
C ILE A 452 1.67 11.85 5.61
N VAL A 453 2.43 12.21 6.64
CA VAL A 453 2.85 11.26 7.69
C VAL A 453 1.64 10.63 8.36
N GLU A 454 0.67 11.45 8.75
CA GLU A 454 -0.58 10.97 9.36
C GLU A 454 -1.34 10.04 8.43
N ASN A 455 -1.43 10.35 7.13
CA ASN A 455 -2.13 9.52 6.16
C ASN A 455 -1.44 8.16 5.98
N ILE A 456 -0.12 8.14 5.77
CA ILE A 456 0.66 6.91 5.54
C ILE A 456 0.56 5.99 6.76
N LEU A 457 0.82 6.52 7.96
CA LEU A 457 0.80 5.70 9.17
C LEU A 457 -0.61 5.24 9.53
N LYS A 458 -1.63 6.07 9.29
CA LYS A 458 -3.03 5.71 9.55
C LYS A 458 -3.51 4.52 8.72
N LEU A 459 -2.97 4.29 7.52
CA LEU A 459 -3.29 3.08 6.74
C LEU A 459 -2.96 1.80 7.51
N TYR A 460 -1.92 1.84 8.33
CA TYR A 460 -1.47 0.74 9.18
C TYR A 460 -1.93 0.90 10.64
N ASN A 461 -2.92 1.76 10.88
CA ASN A 461 -3.42 2.13 12.20
C ASN A 461 -2.33 2.61 13.15
N LYS A 462 -1.30 3.27 12.63
CA LYS A 462 -0.17 3.81 13.37
C LYS A 462 -0.29 5.34 13.44
N ARG A 463 0.22 5.92 14.53
CA ARG A 463 0.22 7.38 14.73
C ARG A 463 1.42 7.78 15.56
N LEU A 464 2.07 8.89 15.16
CA LEU A 464 3.09 9.54 15.97
C LEU A 464 2.44 10.54 16.92
N ASP A 465 2.97 10.65 18.13
CA ASP A 465 2.62 11.74 19.03
C ASP A 465 3.20 13.09 18.52
N ASP A 466 2.80 14.20 19.15
CA ASP A 466 3.22 15.54 18.69
C ASP A 466 4.73 15.77 18.80
N GLN A 467 5.40 15.16 19.79
CA GLN A 467 6.85 15.23 19.95
C GLN A 467 7.55 14.48 18.82
N GLN A 468 7.15 13.23 18.57
CA GLN A 468 7.67 12.38 17.52
C GLN A 468 7.45 12.98 16.12
N MET A 469 6.26 13.52 15.87
CA MET A 469 5.94 14.25 14.65
C MET A 469 6.87 15.46 14.48
N SER A 470 7.07 16.24 15.54
CA SER A 470 7.99 17.39 15.50
C SER A 470 9.43 16.95 15.21
N LEU A 471 9.92 15.87 15.83
CA LEU A 471 11.25 15.32 15.61
C LEU A 471 11.44 14.89 14.15
N LEU A 472 10.46 14.19 13.58
CA LEU A 472 10.50 13.73 12.20
C LEU A 472 10.49 14.91 11.21
N LEU A 473 9.60 15.88 11.41
CA LEU A 473 9.45 17.02 10.50
C LEU A 473 10.56 18.07 10.61
N LYS A 474 11.42 18.00 11.63
CA LYS A 474 12.65 18.82 11.74
C LYS A 474 13.76 18.36 10.79
N LYS A 475 13.70 17.11 10.30
CA LYS A 475 14.67 16.59 9.34
C LYS A 475 14.52 17.31 8.00
N GLU A 476 15.62 17.74 7.39
CA GLU A 476 15.58 18.51 6.13
C GLU A 476 14.86 17.75 5.00
N GLY A 477 15.12 16.45 4.90
CA GLY A 477 14.52 15.54 3.94
C GLY A 477 13.00 15.43 4.05
N SER A 478 12.39 15.80 5.19
CA SER A 478 10.93 15.82 5.35
C SER A 478 10.22 16.72 4.34
N ALA A 479 10.93 17.65 3.69
CA ALA A 479 10.44 18.44 2.57
C ALA A 479 10.08 17.63 1.32
N ASN A 480 10.70 16.45 1.18
CA ASN A 480 10.55 15.54 0.06
C ASN A 480 9.53 14.44 0.39
N PRO A 481 8.44 14.27 -0.38
CA PRO A 481 7.45 13.22 -0.15
C PRO A 481 8.02 11.79 -0.17
N LEU A 482 9.02 11.51 -1.02
CA LEU A 482 9.64 10.18 -1.07
C LEU A 482 10.40 9.90 0.23
N TRP A 483 11.16 10.87 0.74
CA TRP A 483 11.82 10.74 2.05
C TRP A 483 10.81 10.48 3.17
N LEU A 484 9.70 11.23 3.21
CA LEU A 484 8.64 11.01 4.21
C LEU A 484 8.06 9.60 4.12
N THR A 485 7.85 9.11 2.90
CA THR A 485 7.33 7.76 2.66
C THR A 485 8.31 6.71 3.17
N LEU A 486 9.58 6.78 2.77
CA LEU A 486 10.63 5.87 3.22
C LEU A 486 10.81 5.89 4.74
N ALA A 487 10.82 7.09 5.34
CA ALA A 487 10.90 7.23 6.79
C ALA A 487 9.70 6.59 7.48
N CYS A 488 8.47 6.81 7.00
CA CYS A 488 7.28 6.20 7.58
C CYS A 488 7.28 4.67 7.43
N GLU A 489 7.76 4.14 6.30
CA GLU A 489 7.92 2.69 6.08
C GLU A 489 8.93 2.09 7.07
N GLU A 490 10.05 2.77 7.33
CA GLU A 490 11.02 2.36 8.36
C GLU A 490 10.44 2.38 9.76
N LEU A 491 9.72 3.45 10.12
CA LEU A 491 9.07 3.55 11.42
C LEU A 491 7.98 2.49 11.56
N ARG A 492 7.28 2.15 10.46
CA ARG A 492 6.28 1.08 10.44
C ARG A 492 6.89 -0.28 10.79
N VAL A 493 8.06 -0.59 10.25
CA VAL A 493 8.72 -1.90 10.39
C VAL A 493 9.51 -2.04 11.69
N PHE A 494 9.75 -0.94 12.41
CA PHE A 494 10.52 -0.96 13.65
C PHE A 494 9.73 -1.55 14.83
N GLY A 495 10.07 -2.75 15.31
CA GLY A 495 9.33 -3.46 16.37
C GLY A 495 9.64 -3.10 17.83
N HIS A 496 10.57 -2.16 18.11
CA HIS A 496 10.92 -1.74 19.48
C HIS A 496 10.33 -0.37 19.83
N PHE A 497 9.02 -0.32 20.01
CA PHE A 497 8.24 0.92 20.10
C PHE A 497 8.62 1.86 21.25
N ASN A 498 9.19 1.35 22.34
CA ASN A 498 9.68 2.20 23.43
C ASN A 498 10.87 3.09 23.02
N MET A 499 11.56 2.72 21.93
CA MET A 499 12.71 3.44 21.37
C MET A 499 12.34 4.23 20.10
N MET A 500 11.05 4.52 19.88
CA MET A 500 10.60 5.22 18.66
C MET A 500 11.28 6.58 18.48
N ASP A 501 11.46 7.34 19.57
CA ASP A 501 12.12 8.64 19.55
C ASP A 501 13.59 8.53 19.11
N GLU A 502 14.29 7.50 19.58
CA GLU A 502 15.68 7.18 19.20
C GLU A 502 15.74 6.75 17.73
N LYS A 503 14.80 5.90 17.29
CA LYS A 503 14.70 5.48 15.88
C LYS A 503 14.48 6.69 14.97
N ILE A 504 13.52 7.56 15.25
CA ILE A 504 13.30 8.81 14.48
C ILE A 504 14.56 9.67 14.45
N SER A 505 15.25 9.80 15.60
CA SER A 505 16.48 10.57 15.71
C SER A 505 17.61 10.01 14.84
N SER A 506 17.71 8.68 14.75
CA SER A 506 18.73 7.97 13.95
C SER A 506 18.51 7.97 12.44
N LEU A 507 17.31 8.35 11.96
CA LEU A 507 17.06 8.51 10.52
C LEU A 507 17.96 9.60 9.93
N LYS A 508 18.57 9.35 8.77
CA LYS A 508 19.42 10.33 8.09
C LYS A 508 18.61 11.53 7.60
N ASN A 509 19.26 12.69 7.54
CA ASN A 509 18.58 13.97 7.29
C ASN A 509 18.14 14.16 5.84
N ASP A 510 18.90 13.67 4.86
CA ASP A 510 18.60 13.79 3.43
C ASP A 510 18.16 12.46 2.81
N LEU A 511 17.65 12.51 1.57
CA LEU A 511 17.12 11.35 0.85
C LEU A 511 18.18 10.31 0.50
N ILE A 512 19.33 10.74 -0.02
CA ILE A 512 20.37 9.83 -0.49
C ILE A 512 20.94 9.06 0.71
N SER A 513 21.29 9.77 1.79
CA SER A 513 21.79 9.13 3.00
C SER A 513 20.75 8.21 3.65
N LEU A 514 19.45 8.53 3.57
CA LEU A 514 18.40 7.65 4.06
C LEU A 514 18.31 6.38 3.21
N GLU A 515 18.31 6.49 1.88
CA GLU A 515 18.31 5.34 0.97
C GLU A 515 19.51 4.42 1.21
N GLU A 516 20.72 4.98 1.39
CA GLU A 516 21.91 4.21 1.79
C GLU A 516 21.70 3.47 3.12
N GLN A 517 21.13 4.13 4.13
CA GLN A 517 20.81 3.52 5.42
C GLN A 517 19.84 2.34 5.26
N LEU A 518 18.84 2.44 4.37
CA LEU A 518 17.89 1.35 4.08
C LEU A 518 18.59 0.18 3.41
N LEU A 519 19.36 0.44 2.36
CA LEU A 519 20.05 -0.60 1.60
C LEU A 519 21.07 -1.34 2.47
N THR A 520 21.82 -0.61 3.31
CA THR A 520 22.74 -1.24 4.28
C THR A 520 21.98 -2.11 5.28
N ARG A 521 20.81 -1.68 5.76
CA ARG A 521 19.97 -2.51 6.63
C ARG A 521 19.52 -3.77 5.90
N PHE A 522 19.03 -3.66 4.67
CA PHE A 522 18.60 -4.83 3.89
C PHE A 522 19.76 -5.80 3.63
N GLU A 523 20.95 -5.30 3.36
CA GLU A 523 22.15 -6.14 3.21
C GLU A 523 22.44 -6.93 4.50
N LEU A 524 22.36 -6.27 5.66
CA LEU A 524 22.61 -6.89 6.96
C LEU A 524 21.53 -7.91 7.38
N GLU A 525 20.26 -7.63 7.07
CA GLU A 525 19.12 -8.44 7.52
C GLU A 525 18.71 -9.55 6.53
N ASN A 526 18.85 -9.34 5.22
CA ASN A 526 18.22 -10.16 4.17
C ASN A 526 19.23 -10.87 3.26
N GLY A 527 20.31 -11.42 3.84
CA GLY A 527 21.22 -12.29 3.12
C GLY A 527 22.13 -11.55 2.13
N GLY A 528 22.63 -10.36 2.51
CA GLY A 528 23.71 -9.57 1.90
C GLY A 528 24.00 -9.80 0.41
N PRO A 529 24.78 -10.84 0.06
CA PRO A 529 25.07 -11.19 -1.33
C PRO A 529 23.85 -11.26 -2.26
N ILE A 530 22.67 -11.67 -1.75
CA ILE A 530 21.43 -11.72 -2.52
C ILE A 530 20.97 -10.31 -2.87
N VAL A 531 20.86 -9.42 -1.88
CA VAL A 531 20.46 -8.02 -2.11
C VAL A 531 21.41 -7.32 -3.08
N ILE A 532 22.71 -7.50 -2.90
CA ILE A 532 23.73 -6.95 -3.81
C ILE A 532 23.54 -7.53 -5.22
N GLY A 533 23.38 -8.85 -5.35
CA GLY A 533 23.14 -9.51 -6.63
C GLY A 533 21.89 -8.99 -7.34
N THR A 534 20.77 -8.86 -6.63
CA THR A 534 19.51 -8.32 -7.13
C THR A 534 19.67 -6.88 -7.63
N VAL A 535 20.31 -6.00 -6.86
CA VAL A 535 20.53 -4.60 -7.28
C VAL A 535 21.47 -4.51 -8.49
N CYS A 536 22.52 -5.33 -8.55
CA CYS A 536 23.39 -5.42 -9.73
C CYS A 536 22.63 -5.91 -10.97
N LEU A 537 21.74 -6.88 -10.83
CA LEU A 537 20.90 -7.37 -11.94
C LEU A 537 19.94 -6.27 -12.42
N LEU A 538 19.31 -5.53 -11.50
CA LEU A 538 18.46 -4.39 -11.84
C LEU A 538 19.24 -3.32 -12.61
N GLU A 539 20.42 -2.93 -12.12
CA GLU A 539 21.26 -1.90 -12.74
C GLU A 539 21.77 -2.31 -14.13
N THR A 540 22.04 -3.60 -14.34
CA THR A 540 22.55 -4.12 -15.63
C THR A 540 21.44 -4.48 -16.62
N SER A 541 20.18 -4.49 -16.18
CA SER A 541 19.03 -4.79 -17.03
C SER A 541 18.69 -3.61 -17.93
N ARG A 542 18.51 -3.84 -19.24
CA ARG A 542 18.22 -2.76 -20.20
C ARG A 542 16.80 -2.21 -20.06
N HIS A 543 15.84 -3.06 -19.72
CA HIS A 543 14.41 -2.71 -19.69
C HIS A 543 13.77 -2.94 -18.31
N GLY A 544 14.59 -3.00 -17.27
CA GLY A 544 14.18 -3.54 -15.97
C GLY A 544 14.13 -5.06 -15.98
N LEU A 545 13.70 -5.63 -14.85
CA LEU A 545 13.42 -7.06 -14.69
C LEU A 545 11.98 -7.23 -14.25
N LEU A 546 11.31 -8.24 -14.81
CA LEU A 546 10.03 -8.71 -14.29
C LEU A 546 10.23 -9.35 -12.92
N GLU A 547 9.19 -9.32 -12.10
CA GLU A 547 9.22 -10.00 -10.80
C GLU A 547 9.55 -11.50 -10.95
N THR A 548 9.01 -12.15 -11.99
CA THR A 548 9.31 -13.55 -12.34
C THR A 548 10.75 -13.80 -12.78
N GLU A 549 11.51 -12.76 -13.13
CA GLU A 549 12.93 -12.85 -13.49
C GLU A 549 13.84 -12.62 -12.26
N LEU A 550 13.30 -12.03 -11.19
CA LEU A 550 13.98 -11.76 -9.93
C LEU A 550 13.76 -12.87 -8.88
N LEU A 551 12.57 -13.49 -8.88
CA LEU A 551 12.16 -14.62 -8.05
C LEU A 551 12.65 -15.95 -8.65
#